data_AF-Q2RYG4-F1
#
_entry.id   AF-Q2RYG4-F1
#
_cell.length_a   1.000
_cell.length_b   1.000
_cell.length_c   1.000
_cell.angle_alpha   90.00
_cell.angle_beta   90.00
_cell.angle_gamma   90.00
#
_symmetry.space_group_name_H-M   'P 1'
#
loop_
_entity.id
_entity.type
_entity.pdbx_description
1 polymer ?
#
loop_
_entity_poly.entity_id
_entity_poly.type
_entity_poly.pdbx_seq_one_letter_code
_entity_poly.pdbx_strand_id
1 'polypeptide(L)'
;MARASTKSAPASAAPPASASRPAPVKVKGRVQEGYVLMRALLERAGHAELATRLGQWQTVDQVLAAAPELVPTLLGMAWELRNREGFSDLFAAPDGGVVDNRADPIAPCGRSFDQIVQSHLYATARVVFTRNQGAWAVAEAKRAQARWRKEQEEAPKGLFSRLFGRKREPVFNPQDFLTRCPSHGLYEALKPHLSRLDQFALIPAYAQLRRTQAEVLGDLIARFNQPDQILFLAGLTEGDISVLRNCARIYAEFKLKLRKPKRGRDEPDQRLSEEDEARLLEEESRVFRDLMSSHHKAIDELRIMGPNAEKLIHLVAPVFGDRIWAIFDDPAGLRNVVNTPEHLLPALGPFSRYVTPELSATFLQMNDQEIIKDILRFGRETFKEAEYAFYLSDSSRLPVWSSLPQKFNNNFKYQRDALKSGLVRNEMDLRTVAGGVFESLRQGKVL
;
A
#
# COMPACT_ATOMS: atom_id res chain seq x y z
N MET A 1 -23.86 -43.65 65.84
CA MET A 1 -24.99 -42.73 66.12
C MET A 1 -24.66 -41.40 65.46
N ALA A 2 -24.88 -41.19 64.16
CA ALA A 2 -26.16 -40.98 63.47
C ALA A 2 -26.97 -39.81 64.05
N ARG A 3 -26.83 -38.61 63.45
CA ARG A 3 -27.95 -37.73 63.10
C ARG A 3 -27.51 -36.69 62.07
N ALA A 4 -28.23 -36.70 60.95
CA ALA A 4 -28.05 -35.88 59.77
C ALA A 4 -28.47 -34.42 60.05
N SER A 5 -27.66 -33.47 59.59
CA SER A 5 -28.04 -32.06 59.47
C SER A 5 -28.33 -31.77 58.00
N THR A 6 -29.60 -31.51 57.73
CA THR A 6 -30.15 -31.08 56.44
C THR A 6 -29.54 -29.73 56.01
N LYS A 7 -28.83 -29.72 54.89
CA LYS A 7 -28.49 -28.48 54.16
C LYS A 7 -29.70 -28.09 53.31
N SER A 8 -30.44 -27.08 53.75
CA SER A 8 -31.40 -26.35 52.92
C SER A 8 -30.63 -25.49 51.90
N ALA A 9 -30.94 -25.65 50.62
CA ALA A 9 -30.48 -24.78 49.56
C ALA A 9 -31.18 -23.41 49.68
N PRO A 10 -30.48 -22.27 49.46
CA PRO A 10 -31.15 -20.99 49.35
C PRO A 10 -31.95 -20.95 48.05
N ALA A 11 -33.25 -20.64 48.18
CA ALA A 11 -34.16 -20.40 47.08
C ALA A 11 -33.61 -19.30 46.17
N SER A 12 -33.42 -19.64 44.90
CA SER A 12 -33.12 -18.70 43.83
C SER A 12 -34.28 -17.70 43.73
N ALA A 13 -34.05 -16.47 44.18
CA ALA A 13 -34.96 -15.36 43.95
C ALA A 13 -35.02 -15.11 42.44
N ALA A 14 -36.19 -15.30 41.84
CA ALA A 14 -36.45 -14.95 40.46
C ALA A 14 -36.08 -13.47 40.24
N PRO A 15 -35.32 -13.14 39.18
CA PRO A 15 -35.01 -11.75 38.88
C PRO A 15 -36.33 -11.00 38.59
N PRO A 16 -36.49 -9.76 39.08
CA PRO A 16 -37.68 -8.97 38.81
C PRO A 16 -37.87 -8.85 37.30
N ALA A 17 -39.11 -9.08 36.86
CA ALA A 17 -39.54 -9.01 35.48
C ALA A 17 -38.93 -7.78 34.81
N SER A 18 -38.03 -8.02 33.85
CA SER A 18 -37.45 -6.97 33.03
C SER A 18 -38.59 -6.17 32.42
N ALA A 19 -38.68 -4.88 32.76
CA ALA A 19 -39.46 -3.93 32.01
C ALA A 19 -39.19 -4.18 30.53
N SER A 20 -40.24 -4.51 29.78
CA SER A 20 -40.16 -4.79 28.35
C SER A 20 -39.39 -3.66 27.68
N ARG A 21 -38.18 -3.96 27.19
CA ARG A 21 -37.48 -3.05 26.28
C ARG A 21 -38.49 -2.71 25.17
N PRO A 22 -38.80 -1.43 24.92
CA PRO A 22 -39.67 -1.08 23.81
C PRO A 22 -39.08 -1.69 22.54
N ALA A 23 -39.92 -2.40 21.78
CA ALA A 23 -39.52 -2.98 20.51
C ALA A 23 -38.81 -1.90 19.67
N PRO A 24 -37.69 -2.22 18.99
CA PRO A 24 -36.97 -1.23 18.23
C PRO A 24 -37.92 -0.60 17.20
N VAL A 25 -38.21 0.69 17.38
CA VAL A 25 -39.05 1.44 16.43
C VAL A 25 -38.45 1.31 15.05
N LYS A 26 -39.28 1.08 14.02
CA LYS A 26 -38.85 0.86 12.63
C LYS A 26 -38.22 2.14 12.07
N VAL A 27 -36.94 2.39 12.38
CA VAL A 27 -36.12 3.50 11.87
C VAL A 27 -36.23 3.64 10.35
N LYS A 28 -36.32 2.51 9.65
CA LYS A 28 -36.47 2.45 8.19
C LYS A 28 -37.70 3.20 7.66
N GLY A 29 -38.82 3.20 8.40
CA GLY A 29 -40.04 3.92 8.01
C GLY A 29 -39.86 5.43 8.04
N ARG A 30 -39.30 5.97 9.13
CA ARG A 30 -39.07 7.41 9.30
C ARG A 30 -38.03 7.96 8.33
N VAL A 31 -36.98 7.20 8.02
CA VAL A 31 -36.00 7.59 7.01
C VAL A 31 -36.65 7.67 5.62
N GLN A 32 -37.53 6.73 5.29
CA GLN A 32 -38.29 6.76 4.04
C GLN A 32 -39.24 7.96 3.96
N GLU A 33 -39.92 8.29 5.06
CA GLU A 33 -40.76 9.49 5.17
C GLU A 33 -39.94 10.76 4.94
N GLY A 34 -38.78 10.89 5.60
CA GLY A 34 -37.86 12.01 5.40
C GLY A 34 -37.37 12.13 3.96
N TYR A 35 -37.07 11.02 3.31
CA TYR A 35 -36.69 11.01 1.90
C TYR A 35 -37.80 11.54 0.97
N VAL A 36 -39.05 11.11 1.20
CA VAL A 36 -40.21 11.58 0.42
C VAL A 36 -40.46 13.08 0.65
N LEU A 37 -40.39 13.54 1.90
CA LEU A 37 -40.57 14.95 2.25
C LEU A 37 -39.48 15.83 1.64
N MET A 38 -38.22 15.41 1.73
CA MET A 38 -37.08 16.12 1.13
C MET A 38 -37.23 16.26 -0.39
N ARG A 39 -37.68 15.21 -1.09
CA ARG A 39 -37.97 15.28 -2.52
C ARG A 39 -39.05 16.32 -2.85
N ALA A 40 -40.15 16.32 -2.10
CA ALA A 40 -41.23 17.28 -2.29
C ALA A 40 -40.77 18.73 -2.03
N LEU A 41 -39.89 18.93 -1.05
CA LEU A 41 -39.30 20.25 -0.76
C LEU A 41 -38.35 20.71 -1.87
N LEU A 42 -37.50 19.83 -2.41
CA LEU A 42 -36.61 20.15 -3.52
C LEU A 42 -37.38 20.54 -4.79
N GLU A 43 -38.49 19.85 -5.06
CA GLU A 43 -39.38 20.17 -6.19
C GLU A 43 -40.02 21.55 -6.02
N ARG A 44 -40.53 21.87 -4.83
CA ARG A 44 -41.12 23.18 -4.52
C ARG A 44 -40.09 24.32 -4.53
N ALA A 45 -38.84 24.05 -4.19
CA ALA A 45 -37.75 25.03 -4.15
C ALA A 45 -37.15 25.34 -5.54
N GLY A 46 -37.67 24.75 -6.62
CA GLY A 46 -37.19 25.01 -7.98
C GLY A 46 -35.99 24.15 -8.40
N HIS A 47 -35.57 23.18 -7.58
CA HIS A 47 -34.53 22.20 -7.93
C HIS A 47 -35.13 20.99 -8.68
N ALA A 48 -35.94 21.27 -9.70
CA ALA A 48 -36.74 20.27 -10.42
C ALA A 48 -35.89 19.15 -11.04
N GLU A 49 -34.68 19.44 -11.51
CA GLU A 49 -33.77 18.45 -12.10
C GLU A 49 -33.28 17.43 -11.07
N LEU A 50 -32.83 17.88 -9.89
CA LEU A 50 -32.40 17.00 -8.80
C LEU A 50 -33.60 16.21 -8.23
N ALA A 51 -34.76 16.87 -8.07
CA ALA A 51 -35.99 16.23 -7.63
C ALA A 51 -36.46 15.14 -8.62
N THR A 52 -36.34 15.38 -9.92
CA THR A 52 -36.65 14.40 -10.98
C THR A 52 -35.67 13.24 -10.95
N ARG A 53 -34.37 13.51 -10.77
CA ARG A 53 -33.34 12.47 -10.64
C ARG A 53 -33.58 11.59 -9.42
N LEU A 54 -33.84 12.17 -8.25
CA LEU A 54 -34.27 11.43 -7.06
C LEU A 54 -35.64 10.75 -7.26
N GLY A 55 -36.47 11.33 -8.13
CA GLY A 55 -37.74 10.81 -8.62
C GLY A 55 -37.69 9.38 -9.13
N GLN A 56 -36.57 9.02 -9.77
CA GLN A 56 -36.31 7.71 -10.35
C GLN A 56 -36.19 6.61 -9.29
N TRP A 57 -35.87 6.97 -8.04
CA TRP A 57 -35.74 6.05 -6.91
C TRP A 57 -36.85 6.30 -5.89
N GLN A 58 -37.79 5.37 -5.81
CA GLN A 58 -38.95 5.44 -4.92
C GLN A 58 -38.57 5.20 -3.46
N THR A 59 -37.51 4.44 -3.20
CA THR A 59 -37.09 4.09 -1.83
C THR A 59 -35.67 4.53 -1.50
N VAL A 60 -35.40 4.71 -0.21
CA VAL A 60 -34.06 4.98 0.32
C VAL A 60 -33.10 3.87 -0.11
N ASP A 61 -33.53 2.60 -0.02
CA ASP A 61 -32.72 1.45 -0.46
C ASP A 61 -32.32 1.54 -1.94
N GLN A 62 -33.22 2.06 -2.80
CA GLN A 62 -32.92 2.26 -4.22
C GLN A 62 -31.88 3.37 -4.43
N VAL A 63 -31.95 4.46 -3.67
CA VAL A 63 -30.93 5.51 -3.71
C VAL A 63 -29.58 4.98 -3.22
N LEU A 64 -29.57 4.29 -2.07
CA LEU A 64 -28.36 3.66 -1.51
C LEU A 64 -27.71 2.70 -2.52
N ALA A 65 -28.52 2.00 -3.33
CA ALA A 65 -28.04 1.05 -4.33
C ALA A 65 -27.61 1.66 -5.66
N ALA A 66 -28.30 2.72 -6.11
CA ALA A 66 -28.13 3.28 -7.45
C ALA A 66 -27.25 4.53 -7.49
N ALA A 67 -27.24 5.33 -6.43
CA ALA A 67 -26.53 6.60 -6.33
C ALA A 67 -25.90 6.80 -4.93
N PRO A 68 -24.99 5.90 -4.51
CA PRO A 68 -24.32 5.95 -3.21
C PRO A 68 -23.63 7.29 -2.93
N GLU A 69 -23.12 7.96 -3.97
CA GLU A 69 -22.44 9.25 -3.91
C GLU A 69 -23.36 10.41 -3.50
N LEU A 70 -24.68 10.28 -3.68
CA LEU A 70 -25.65 11.32 -3.28
C LEU A 70 -26.00 11.23 -1.79
N VAL A 71 -25.74 10.10 -1.14
CA VAL A 71 -26.16 9.82 0.24
C VAL A 71 -25.62 10.84 1.24
N PRO A 72 -24.31 11.21 1.23
CA PRO A 72 -23.80 12.24 2.14
C PRO A 72 -24.52 13.60 1.96
N THR A 73 -24.77 14.01 0.72
CA THR A 73 -25.45 15.27 0.40
C THR A 73 -26.90 15.26 0.87
N LEU A 74 -27.62 14.16 0.62
CA LEU A 74 -29.00 13.98 1.08
C LEU A 74 -29.10 14.03 2.62
N LEU A 75 -28.14 13.42 3.32
CA LEU A 75 -28.07 13.50 4.78
C LEU A 75 -27.75 14.92 5.25
N GLY A 76 -26.80 15.61 4.61
CA GLY A 76 -26.50 17.01 4.90
C GLY A 76 -27.73 17.92 4.77
N MET A 77 -28.47 17.78 3.66
CA MET A 77 -29.72 18.52 3.47
C MET A 77 -30.77 18.18 4.52
N ALA A 78 -30.91 16.90 4.90
CA ALA A 78 -31.82 16.52 5.98
C ALA A 78 -31.48 17.24 7.31
N TRP A 79 -30.20 17.35 7.64
CA TRP A 79 -29.77 18.08 8.84
C TRP A 79 -30.11 19.58 8.79
N GLU A 80 -29.93 20.20 7.63
CA GLU A 80 -30.24 21.63 7.41
C GLU A 80 -31.75 21.91 7.45
N LEU A 81 -32.55 20.97 6.94
CA LEU A 81 -34.01 21.07 6.91
C LEU A 81 -34.68 20.71 8.23
N ARG A 82 -33.95 20.26 9.25
CA ARG A 82 -34.51 19.77 10.52
C ARG A 82 -35.48 20.73 11.21
N ASN A 83 -35.33 22.04 11.04
CA ASN A 83 -36.22 23.04 11.67
C ASN A 83 -37.41 23.44 10.79
N ARG A 84 -37.59 22.83 9.62
CA ARG A 84 -38.72 23.13 8.71
C ARG A 84 -39.98 22.40 9.18
N GLU A 85 -41.11 23.08 9.03
CA GLU A 85 -42.43 22.53 9.30
C GLU A 85 -42.65 21.22 8.52
N GLY A 86 -43.11 20.18 9.22
CA GLY A 86 -43.29 18.82 8.69
C GLY A 86 -42.00 17.98 8.60
N PHE A 87 -40.81 18.59 8.68
CA PHE A 87 -39.53 17.88 8.76
C PHE A 87 -39.00 17.78 10.20
N SER A 88 -39.38 18.74 11.06
CA SER A 88 -39.07 18.82 12.49
C SER A 88 -39.41 17.56 13.28
N ASP A 89 -40.54 16.92 12.96
CA ASP A 89 -41.00 15.74 13.69
C ASP A 89 -40.03 14.57 13.55
N LEU A 90 -39.30 14.50 12.43
CA LEU A 90 -38.29 13.47 12.16
C LEU A 90 -37.02 13.64 13.01
N PHE A 91 -36.82 14.84 13.56
CA PHE A 91 -35.68 15.23 14.39
C PHE A 91 -36.11 15.56 15.83
N ALA A 92 -37.21 14.96 16.30
CA ALA A 92 -37.71 15.20 17.65
C ALA A 92 -36.69 14.82 18.73
N ALA A 93 -36.43 15.72 19.67
CA ALA A 93 -35.63 15.46 20.86
C ALA A 93 -36.44 14.65 21.90
N PRO A 94 -35.80 13.94 22.85
CA PRO A 94 -36.50 13.10 23.83
C PRO A 94 -37.41 13.87 24.80
N ASP A 95 -37.13 15.14 25.03
CA ASP A 95 -37.82 16.06 25.94
C ASP A 95 -38.96 16.85 25.28
N GLY A 96 -39.14 16.69 23.96
CA GLY A 96 -40.13 17.45 23.19
C GLY A 96 -39.51 18.75 22.67
N GLY A 97 -39.14 18.75 21.40
CA GLY A 97 -38.42 19.83 20.72
C GLY A 97 -37.73 19.27 19.48
N VAL A 98 -36.98 20.09 18.74
CA VAL A 98 -36.14 19.62 17.63
C VAL A 98 -34.70 19.49 18.11
N VAL A 99 -34.01 18.43 17.70
CA VAL A 99 -32.60 18.22 18.01
C VAL A 99 -31.74 19.28 17.34
N ASP A 100 -30.96 20.02 18.14
CA ASP A 100 -30.08 21.08 17.64
C ASP A 100 -28.61 20.66 17.46
N ASN A 101 -28.14 19.66 18.21
CA ASN A 101 -26.78 19.12 18.10
C ASN A 101 -26.79 17.73 17.44
N ARG A 102 -25.87 17.49 16.50
CA ARG A 102 -25.73 16.21 15.78
C ARG A 102 -25.43 15.03 16.68
N ALA A 103 -24.83 15.29 17.84
CA ALA A 103 -24.49 14.29 18.84
C ALA A 103 -25.68 13.89 19.74
N ASP A 104 -26.73 14.70 19.80
CA ASP A 104 -27.87 14.46 20.68
C ASP A 104 -28.80 13.37 20.12
N PRO A 105 -29.44 12.57 20.98
CA PRO A 105 -30.29 11.47 20.55
C PRO A 105 -31.59 11.97 19.92
N ILE A 106 -31.98 11.38 18.77
CA ILE A 106 -33.26 11.63 18.10
C ILE A 106 -34.29 10.60 18.56
N ALA A 107 -35.42 11.06 19.07
CA ALA A 107 -36.55 10.23 19.43
C ALA A 107 -37.28 9.68 18.19
N PRO A 108 -37.88 8.48 18.25
CA PRO A 108 -37.84 7.53 19.36
C PRO A 108 -36.67 6.53 19.26
N CYS A 109 -35.81 6.65 18.25
CA CYS A 109 -34.78 5.65 17.98
C CYS A 109 -33.58 5.73 18.95
N GLY A 110 -33.42 6.88 19.63
CA GLY A 110 -32.36 7.13 20.60
C GLY A 110 -30.96 7.22 19.98
N ARG A 111 -30.87 7.27 18.64
CA ARG A 111 -29.60 7.41 17.92
C ARG A 111 -29.33 8.88 17.65
N SER A 112 -28.06 9.27 17.72
CA SER A 112 -27.65 10.59 17.25
C SER A 112 -27.69 10.68 15.73
N PHE A 113 -27.73 11.91 15.19
CA PHE A 113 -27.68 12.10 13.75
C PHE A 113 -26.40 11.51 13.14
N ASP A 114 -25.26 11.66 13.80
CA ASP A 114 -23.99 11.09 13.34
C ASP A 114 -24.00 9.55 13.30
N GLN A 115 -24.65 8.90 14.26
CA GLN A 115 -24.85 7.45 14.24
C GLN A 115 -25.77 7.01 13.08
N ILE A 116 -26.79 7.82 12.76
CA ILE A 116 -27.67 7.57 11.61
C ILE A 116 -26.87 7.72 10.31
N VAL A 117 -26.10 8.79 10.16
CA VAL A 117 -25.23 9.03 9.00
C VAL A 117 -24.28 7.85 8.80
N GLN A 118 -23.52 7.47 9.83
CA GLN A 118 -22.58 6.36 9.74
C GLN A 118 -23.26 5.04 9.34
N SER A 119 -24.46 4.77 9.89
CA SER A 119 -25.24 3.57 9.54
C SER A 119 -25.66 3.55 8.08
N HIS A 120 -26.03 4.69 7.50
CA HIS A 120 -26.41 4.78 6.08
C HIS A 120 -25.19 4.65 5.17
N LEU A 121 -24.06 5.24 5.54
CA LEU A 121 -22.82 5.14 4.80
C LEU A 121 -22.28 3.69 4.80
N TYR A 122 -22.36 2.98 5.92
CA TYR A 122 -22.06 1.54 5.96
C TYR A 122 -23.02 0.70 5.12
N ALA A 123 -24.32 0.99 5.16
CA ALA A 123 -25.29 0.28 4.32
C ALA A 123 -25.00 0.50 2.83
N THR A 124 -24.70 1.73 2.45
CA THR A 124 -24.29 2.14 1.09
C THR A 124 -23.05 1.37 0.65
N ALA A 125 -22.00 1.39 1.48
CA ALA A 125 -20.77 0.66 1.23
C ALA A 125 -21.04 -0.83 0.97
N ARG A 126 -21.77 -1.49 1.88
CA ARG A 126 -22.12 -2.90 1.76
C ARG A 126 -22.79 -3.23 0.43
N VAL A 127 -23.73 -2.40 -0.01
CA VAL A 127 -24.42 -2.59 -1.30
C VAL A 127 -23.45 -2.52 -2.48
N VAL A 128 -22.54 -1.54 -2.49
CA VAL A 128 -21.52 -1.42 -3.54
C VAL A 128 -20.63 -2.67 -3.60
N PHE A 129 -20.13 -3.15 -2.46
CA PHE A 129 -19.32 -4.38 -2.41
C PHE A 129 -20.10 -5.60 -2.89
N THR A 130 -21.34 -5.80 -2.43
CA THR A 130 -22.18 -6.92 -2.86
C THR A 130 -22.49 -6.86 -4.36
N ARG A 131 -22.73 -5.67 -4.91
CA ARG A 131 -22.94 -5.48 -6.35
C ARG A 131 -21.70 -5.87 -7.15
N ASN A 132 -20.51 -5.44 -6.73
CA ASN A 132 -19.26 -5.82 -7.40
C ASN A 132 -19.01 -7.33 -7.34
N GLN A 133 -19.26 -7.97 -6.19
CA GLN A 133 -19.16 -9.44 -6.06
C GLN A 133 -20.16 -10.15 -6.99
N GLY A 134 -21.41 -9.68 -7.06
CA GLY A 134 -22.43 -10.21 -7.95
C GLY A 134 -22.07 -10.06 -9.43
N ALA A 135 -21.56 -8.90 -9.83
CA ALA A 135 -21.09 -8.65 -11.19
C ALA A 135 -19.93 -9.58 -11.58
N TRP A 136 -18.96 -9.78 -10.67
CA TRP A 136 -17.87 -10.74 -10.86
C TRP A 136 -18.40 -12.17 -11.01
N ALA A 137 -19.33 -12.59 -10.15
CA ALA A 137 -19.89 -13.93 -10.16
C ALA A 137 -20.67 -14.24 -11.46
N VAL A 138 -21.42 -13.26 -11.97
CA VAL A 138 -22.09 -13.37 -13.28
C VAL A 138 -21.07 -13.49 -14.41
N ALA A 139 -19.99 -12.71 -14.38
CA ALA A 139 -18.94 -12.80 -15.38
C ALA A 139 -18.22 -14.16 -15.34
N GLU A 140 -17.93 -14.69 -14.16
CA GLU A 140 -17.25 -15.96 -14.01
C GLU A 140 -18.14 -17.15 -14.39
N ALA A 141 -19.44 -17.10 -14.10
CA ALA A 141 -20.41 -18.09 -14.59
C ALA A 141 -20.45 -18.12 -16.14
N LYS A 142 -20.46 -16.96 -16.80
CA LYS A 142 -20.36 -16.86 -18.27
C LYS A 142 -19.03 -17.42 -18.80
N ARG A 143 -17.90 -17.16 -18.14
CA ARG A 143 -16.59 -17.72 -18.52
C ARG A 143 -16.54 -19.24 -18.35
N ALA A 144 -17.09 -19.77 -17.26
CA ALA A 144 -17.18 -21.20 -17.02
C ALA A 144 -18.04 -21.88 -18.09
N GLN A 145 -19.17 -21.27 -18.46
CA GLN A 145 -20.01 -21.71 -19.56
C GLN A 145 -19.27 -21.72 -20.90
N ALA A 146 -18.54 -20.65 -21.22
CA ALA A 146 -17.75 -20.57 -22.43
C ALA A 146 -16.63 -21.62 -22.49
N ARG A 147 -15.91 -21.84 -21.36
CA ARG A 147 -14.89 -22.90 -21.23
C ARG A 147 -15.49 -24.28 -21.48
N TRP A 148 -16.64 -24.58 -20.86
CA TRP A 148 -17.33 -25.86 -21.05
C TRP A 148 -17.76 -26.07 -22.50
N ARG A 149 -18.31 -25.04 -23.16
CA ARG A 149 -18.69 -25.12 -24.59
C ARG A 149 -17.48 -25.41 -25.46
N LYS A 150 -16.37 -24.72 -25.23
CA LYS A 150 -15.11 -24.93 -25.96
C LYS A 150 -14.57 -26.35 -25.76
N GLU A 151 -14.58 -26.86 -24.53
CA GLU A 151 -14.19 -28.24 -24.21
C GLU A 151 -15.07 -29.27 -24.91
N GLN A 152 -16.39 -29.03 -25.04
CA GLN A 152 -17.29 -29.91 -25.80
C GLN A 152 -17.04 -29.86 -27.32
N GLU A 153 -16.62 -28.71 -27.86
CA GLU A 153 -16.31 -28.55 -29.28
C GLU A 153 -14.98 -29.21 -29.66
N GLU A 154 -13.96 -29.10 -28.80
CA GLU A 154 -12.63 -29.67 -28.97
C GLU A 154 -12.55 -31.17 -28.62
N ALA A 155 -13.56 -31.71 -27.92
CA ALA A 155 -13.62 -33.13 -27.59
C ALA A 155 -13.70 -34.01 -28.87
N PRO A 156 -12.88 -35.07 -28.98
CA PRO A 156 -12.84 -35.91 -30.17
C PRO A 156 -14.19 -36.60 -30.42
N LYS A 157 -14.81 -36.30 -31.56
CA LYS A 157 -16.10 -36.84 -31.99
C LYS A 157 -15.96 -38.27 -32.51
N GLY A 158 -15.60 -39.22 -31.65
CA GLY A 158 -15.55 -40.65 -31.98
C GLY A 158 -16.95 -41.22 -32.28
N LEU A 159 -17.02 -42.35 -33.00
CA LEU A 159 -18.28 -43.04 -33.36
C LEU A 159 -19.20 -43.28 -32.13
N PHE A 160 -18.63 -43.59 -30.96
CA PHE A 160 -19.35 -43.77 -29.70
C PHE A 160 -19.98 -42.47 -29.14
N SER A 161 -19.38 -41.30 -29.38
CA SER A 161 -19.93 -39.99 -28.93
C SER A 161 -21.17 -39.55 -29.72
N ARG A 162 -21.43 -40.15 -30.88
CA ARG A 162 -22.65 -39.92 -31.67
C ARG A 162 -23.82 -40.79 -31.20
N LEU A 163 -23.55 -41.91 -30.53
CA LEU A 163 -24.56 -42.85 -30.01
C LEU A 163 -25.03 -42.48 -28.59
N PHE A 164 -24.14 -41.97 -27.74
CA PHE A 164 -24.48 -41.42 -26.43
C PHE A 164 -24.53 -39.90 -26.55
N GLY A 165 -25.74 -39.34 -26.74
CA GLY A 165 -25.97 -37.94 -27.12
C GLY A 165 -25.22 -36.88 -26.31
N ARG A 166 -25.15 -35.66 -26.89
CA ARG A 166 -24.47 -34.49 -26.31
C ARG A 166 -24.77 -34.37 -24.80
N LYS A 167 -23.73 -34.33 -23.98
CA LYS A 167 -23.87 -34.05 -22.53
C LYS A 167 -24.66 -32.74 -22.37
N ARG A 168 -25.72 -32.78 -21.56
CA ARG A 168 -26.55 -31.60 -21.28
C ARG A 168 -25.68 -30.50 -20.68
N GLU A 169 -25.82 -29.28 -21.20
CA GLU A 169 -25.11 -28.12 -20.68
C GLU A 169 -25.45 -27.92 -19.19
N PRO A 170 -24.45 -27.92 -18.29
CA PRO A 170 -24.70 -27.67 -16.88
C PRO A 170 -25.16 -26.22 -16.68
N VAL A 171 -26.03 -26.01 -15.69
CA VAL A 171 -26.48 -24.67 -15.32
C VAL A 171 -25.42 -24.04 -14.43
N PHE A 172 -24.71 -23.03 -14.93
CA PHE A 172 -23.72 -22.27 -14.15
C PHE A 172 -24.43 -21.16 -13.37
N ASN A 173 -24.81 -21.42 -12.12
CA ASN A 173 -25.44 -20.42 -11.26
C ASN A 173 -24.37 -19.44 -10.70
N PRO A 174 -24.51 -18.11 -10.90
CA PRO A 174 -23.58 -17.13 -10.32
C PRO A 174 -23.36 -17.30 -8.81
N GLN A 175 -24.38 -17.72 -8.06
CA GLN A 175 -24.28 -17.87 -6.61
C GLN A 175 -23.18 -18.86 -6.18
N ASP A 176 -22.93 -19.89 -6.98
CA ASP A 176 -21.92 -20.93 -6.70
C ASP A 176 -20.49 -20.39 -6.77
N PHE A 177 -20.29 -19.26 -7.46
CA PHE A 177 -18.98 -18.64 -7.64
C PHE A 177 -18.65 -17.65 -6.51
N LEU A 178 -19.64 -17.10 -5.80
CA LEU A 178 -19.42 -16.03 -4.82
C LEU A 178 -18.42 -16.39 -3.72
N THR A 179 -18.39 -17.65 -3.28
CA THR A 179 -17.45 -18.14 -2.27
C THR A 179 -15.99 -18.12 -2.74
N ARG A 180 -15.78 -18.15 -4.07
CA ARG A 180 -14.46 -18.06 -4.72
C ARG A 180 -14.12 -16.64 -5.17
N CYS A 181 -15.01 -15.68 -4.97
CA CYS A 181 -14.79 -14.30 -5.37
C CYS A 181 -13.64 -13.72 -4.53
N PRO A 182 -12.57 -13.14 -5.15
CA PRO A 182 -11.45 -12.57 -4.40
C PRO A 182 -11.83 -11.44 -3.44
N SER A 183 -12.93 -10.75 -3.70
CA SER A 183 -13.48 -9.70 -2.85
C SER A 183 -14.57 -10.20 -1.89
N HIS A 184 -14.81 -11.51 -1.80
CA HIS A 184 -15.78 -12.08 -0.85
C HIS A 184 -15.38 -11.74 0.59
N GLY A 185 -16.29 -11.11 1.34
CA GLY A 185 -16.03 -10.64 2.70
C GLY A 185 -15.22 -9.33 2.80
N LEU A 186 -14.90 -8.67 1.69
CA LEU A 186 -14.13 -7.42 1.65
C LEU A 186 -14.74 -6.30 2.51
N TYR A 187 -16.07 -6.15 2.49
CA TYR A 187 -16.75 -5.16 3.32
C TYR A 187 -16.46 -5.37 4.82
N GLU A 188 -16.51 -6.60 5.32
CA GLU A 188 -16.26 -6.88 6.73
C GLU A 188 -14.79 -6.65 7.11
N ALA A 189 -13.86 -6.88 6.18
CA ALA A 189 -12.45 -6.55 6.36
C ALA A 189 -12.20 -5.01 6.40
N LEU A 190 -12.92 -4.24 5.58
CA LEU A 190 -12.74 -2.79 5.49
C LEU A 190 -13.50 -2.00 6.55
N LYS A 191 -14.66 -2.49 6.99
CA LYS A 191 -15.58 -1.79 7.90
C LYS A 191 -14.90 -1.23 9.16
N PRO A 192 -13.98 -1.94 9.86
CA PRO A 192 -13.29 -1.38 11.02
C PRO A 192 -12.45 -0.12 10.72
N HIS A 193 -12.06 0.08 9.46
CA HIS A 193 -11.20 1.17 9.01
C HIS A 193 -11.97 2.34 8.38
N LEU A 194 -13.28 2.19 8.16
CA LEU A 194 -14.15 3.21 7.57
C LEU A 194 -14.80 4.10 8.65
N SER A 195 -13.98 4.90 9.34
CA SER A 195 -14.40 5.73 10.47
C SER A 195 -14.69 7.19 10.13
N ARG A 196 -14.25 7.66 8.96
CA ARG A 196 -14.34 9.07 8.54
C ARG A 196 -15.22 9.22 7.30
N LEU A 197 -15.91 10.35 7.19
CA LEU A 197 -16.85 10.64 6.10
C LEU A 197 -16.18 10.67 4.72
N ASP A 198 -14.96 11.22 4.64
CA ASP A 198 -14.17 11.32 3.41
C ASP A 198 -13.83 9.94 2.81
N GLN A 199 -13.64 8.92 3.65
CA GLN A 199 -13.38 7.55 3.19
C GLN A 199 -14.57 6.95 2.44
N PHE A 200 -15.80 7.38 2.73
CA PHE A 200 -16.97 6.85 2.04
C PHE A 200 -17.08 7.31 0.58
N ALA A 201 -16.43 8.43 0.23
CA ALA A 201 -16.28 8.85 -1.16
C ALA A 201 -15.38 7.90 -1.97
N LEU A 202 -14.51 7.15 -1.28
CA LEU A 202 -13.54 6.24 -1.89
C LEU A 202 -14.06 4.80 -2.02
N ILE A 203 -15.29 4.52 -1.58
CA ILE A 203 -15.91 3.17 -1.64
C ILE A 203 -15.85 2.54 -3.04
N PRO A 204 -16.12 3.25 -4.15
CA PRO A 204 -15.98 2.66 -5.48
C PRO A 204 -14.57 2.15 -5.78
N ALA A 205 -13.53 2.84 -5.30
CA ALA A 205 -12.13 2.43 -5.43
C ALA A 205 -11.81 1.27 -4.47
N TYR A 206 -12.24 1.35 -3.21
CA TYR A 206 -12.07 0.24 -2.25
C TYR A 206 -12.75 -1.05 -2.72
N ALA A 207 -13.86 -0.94 -3.44
CA ALA A 207 -14.58 -2.09 -3.97
C ALA A 207 -13.87 -2.79 -5.15
N GLN A 208 -12.73 -2.26 -5.61
CA GLN A 208 -11.83 -2.94 -6.55
C GLN A 208 -10.75 -3.79 -5.86
N LEU A 209 -10.55 -3.61 -4.54
CA LEU A 209 -9.59 -4.40 -3.80
C LEU A 209 -10.04 -5.87 -3.71
N ARG A 210 -9.06 -6.75 -3.47
CA ARG A 210 -9.28 -8.10 -2.96
C ARG A 210 -9.37 -8.07 -1.45
N ARG A 211 -10.05 -9.05 -0.85
CA ARG A 211 -10.10 -9.18 0.62
C ARG A 211 -8.70 -9.30 1.23
N THR A 212 -7.83 -10.10 0.62
CA THR A 212 -6.44 -10.29 1.07
C THR A 212 -5.66 -8.98 1.04
N GLN A 213 -5.84 -8.14 0.01
CA GLN A 213 -5.23 -6.80 -0.04
C GLN A 213 -5.72 -5.92 1.11
N ALA A 214 -7.03 -5.90 1.39
CA ALA A 214 -7.58 -5.12 2.49
C ALA A 214 -7.06 -5.59 3.86
N GLU A 215 -6.95 -6.90 4.08
CA GLU A 215 -6.40 -7.47 5.32
C GLU A 215 -4.92 -7.12 5.50
N VAL A 216 -4.15 -7.08 4.40
CA VAL A 216 -2.74 -6.69 4.40
C VAL A 216 -2.55 -5.19 4.65
N LEU A 217 -3.41 -4.34 4.09
CA LEU A 217 -3.35 -2.90 4.29
C LEU A 217 -3.81 -2.49 5.70
N GLY A 218 -4.84 -3.15 6.23
CA GLY A 218 -5.36 -2.94 7.59
C GLY A 218 -5.59 -1.45 7.90
N ASP A 219 -4.98 -0.96 8.97
CA ASP A 219 -5.13 0.44 9.41
C ASP A 219 -4.48 1.47 8.47
N LEU A 220 -3.66 1.06 7.48
CA LEU A 220 -3.21 1.97 6.42
C LEU A 220 -4.37 2.47 5.55
N ILE A 221 -5.49 1.74 5.49
CA ILE A 221 -6.68 2.16 4.76
C ILE A 221 -7.13 3.56 5.20
N ALA A 222 -6.91 3.92 6.46
CA ALA A 222 -7.23 5.25 6.96
C ALA A 222 -6.36 6.38 6.40
N ARG A 223 -5.18 6.07 5.85
CA ARG A 223 -4.21 7.05 5.32
C ARG A 223 -4.44 7.40 3.86
N PHE A 224 -5.09 6.54 3.08
CA PHE A 224 -5.39 6.81 1.68
C PHE A 224 -6.52 7.84 1.58
N ASN A 225 -6.27 8.90 0.82
CA ASN A 225 -7.20 10.01 0.63
C ASN A 225 -7.53 10.26 -0.84
N GLN A 226 -6.86 9.56 -1.78
CA GLN A 226 -7.10 9.67 -3.21
C GLN A 226 -7.55 8.33 -3.81
N PRO A 227 -8.51 8.32 -4.75
CA PRO A 227 -8.93 7.12 -5.46
C PRO A 227 -7.76 6.41 -6.15
N ASP A 228 -6.86 7.17 -6.78
CA ASP A 228 -5.74 6.64 -7.58
C ASP A 228 -4.77 5.80 -6.73
N GLN A 229 -4.57 6.17 -5.46
CA GLN A 229 -3.76 5.39 -4.53
C GLN A 229 -4.37 3.99 -4.29
N ILE A 230 -5.68 3.93 -4.11
CA ILE A 230 -6.39 2.67 -3.85
C ILE A 230 -6.44 1.82 -5.12
N LEU A 231 -6.67 2.45 -6.28
CA LEU A 231 -6.71 1.76 -7.57
C LEU A 231 -5.34 1.19 -7.94
N PHE A 232 -4.26 1.91 -7.64
CA PHE A 232 -2.89 1.40 -7.77
C PHE A 232 -2.71 0.09 -6.98
N LEU A 233 -3.10 0.11 -5.70
CA LEU A 233 -2.99 -1.05 -4.82
C LEU A 233 -3.91 -2.21 -5.25
N ALA A 234 -5.10 -1.90 -5.76
CA ALA A 234 -6.01 -2.90 -6.33
C ALA A 234 -5.41 -3.61 -7.55
N GLY A 235 -4.57 -2.90 -8.31
CA GLY A 235 -3.84 -3.44 -9.47
C GLY A 235 -2.70 -4.41 -9.13
N LEU A 236 -2.34 -4.57 -7.85
CA LEU A 236 -1.30 -5.49 -7.42
C LEU A 236 -1.81 -6.94 -7.39
N THR A 237 -1.05 -7.85 -7.98
CA THR A 237 -1.31 -9.30 -7.90
C THR A 237 -0.82 -9.88 -6.58
N GLU A 238 -1.22 -11.11 -6.26
CA GLU A 238 -0.65 -11.84 -5.10
C GLU A 238 0.85 -12.07 -5.26
N GLY A 239 1.32 -12.27 -6.50
CA GLY A 239 2.74 -12.34 -6.82
C GLY A 239 3.47 -11.03 -6.51
N ASP A 240 2.88 -9.88 -6.88
CA ASP A 240 3.45 -8.56 -6.58
C ASP A 240 3.57 -8.36 -5.06
N ILE A 241 2.51 -8.67 -4.29
CA ILE A 241 2.52 -8.54 -2.82
C ILE A 241 3.60 -9.43 -2.20
N SER A 242 3.77 -10.65 -2.70
CA SER A 242 4.81 -11.58 -2.25
C SER A 242 6.22 -11.01 -2.50
N VAL A 243 6.48 -10.48 -3.71
CA VAL A 243 7.75 -9.84 -4.05
C VAL A 243 8.02 -8.64 -3.15
N LEU A 244 7.03 -7.77 -2.94
CA LEU A 244 7.17 -6.58 -2.09
C LEU A 244 7.40 -6.93 -0.62
N ARG A 245 6.75 -7.98 -0.10
CA ARG A 245 7.03 -8.51 1.25
C ARG A 245 8.44 -9.05 1.38
N ASN A 246 8.91 -9.82 0.39
CA ASN A 246 10.28 -10.30 0.37
C ASN A 246 11.28 -9.14 0.35
N CYS A 247 11.03 -8.12 -0.48
CA CYS A 247 11.83 -6.89 -0.53
C CYS A 247 11.89 -6.19 0.83
N ALA A 248 10.75 -6.04 1.50
CA ALA A 248 10.67 -5.46 2.83
C ALA A 248 11.43 -6.30 3.88
N ARG A 249 11.32 -7.64 3.81
CA ARG A 249 12.05 -8.56 4.69
C ARG A 249 13.56 -8.43 4.52
N ILE A 250 14.06 -8.46 3.28
CA ILE A 250 15.49 -8.31 2.98
C ILE A 250 16.02 -6.98 3.52
N TYR A 251 15.27 -5.90 3.34
CA TYR A 251 15.64 -4.60 3.88
C TYR A 251 15.63 -4.58 5.42
N ALA A 252 14.63 -5.21 6.05
CA ALA A 252 14.55 -5.35 7.50
C ALA A 252 15.72 -6.16 8.07
N GLU A 253 16.10 -7.27 7.43
CA GLU A 253 17.28 -8.08 7.77
C GLU A 253 18.57 -7.25 7.74
N PHE A 254 18.72 -6.41 6.70
CA PHE A 254 19.83 -5.48 6.59
C PHE A 254 19.83 -4.46 7.74
N LYS A 255 18.69 -3.82 8.01
CA LYS A 255 18.55 -2.77 9.02
C LYS A 255 18.81 -3.28 10.43
N LEU A 256 18.32 -4.48 10.73
CA LEU A 256 18.54 -5.16 12.01
C LEU A 256 19.92 -5.83 12.11
N LYS A 257 20.72 -5.81 11.03
CA LYS A 257 22.04 -6.44 10.93
C LYS A 257 21.99 -7.96 11.21
N LEU A 258 20.87 -8.60 10.88
CA LEU A 258 20.65 -10.04 11.09
C LEU A 258 21.32 -10.88 10.00
N ARG A 259 21.46 -10.34 8.79
CA ARG A 259 22.26 -10.96 7.73
C ARG A 259 23.72 -10.49 7.81
N LYS A 260 24.64 -11.41 8.10
CA LYS A 260 26.06 -11.18 7.78
C LYS A 260 26.23 -11.29 6.26
N PRO A 261 26.94 -10.37 5.60
CA PRO A 261 27.29 -10.54 4.19
C PRO A 261 28.06 -11.86 4.05
N LYS A 262 27.59 -12.78 3.20
CA LYS A 262 28.23 -14.08 2.93
C LYS A 262 29.67 -13.84 2.49
N ARG A 263 30.62 -13.93 3.42
CA ARG A 263 32.05 -13.99 3.14
C ARG A 263 32.47 -15.46 3.20
N GLY A 264 32.46 -16.13 2.05
CA GLY A 264 33.00 -17.48 1.93
C GLY A 264 32.04 -18.61 2.31
N ARG A 265 32.38 -19.80 1.82
CA ARG A 265 31.63 -21.06 1.85
C ARG A 265 31.20 -21.50 3.25
N ASP A 266 29.99 -22.06 3.30
CA ASP A 266 29.53 -23.03 4.30
C ASP A 266 29.52 -22.60 5.78
N GLU A 267 28.95 -21.43 6.09
CA GLU A 267 28.36 -21.27 7.43
C GLU A 267 26.98 -21.95 7.44
N PRO A 268 26.71 -22.87 8.39
CA PRO A 268 25.37 -23.44 8.54
C PRO A 268 24.38 -22.31 8.81
N ASP A 269 23.19 -22.38 8.20
CA ASP A 269 22.09 -21.44 8.45
C ASP A 269 21.95 -21.23 9.95
N GLN A 270 22.47 -20.11 10.47
CA GLN A 270 22.28 -19.73 11.85
C GLN A 270 20.79 -19.43 11.96
N ARG A 271 20.04 -20.39 12.54
CA ARG A 271 18.65 -20.17 12.90
C ARG A 271 18.60 -18.92 13.76
N LEU A 272 17.84 -17.92 13.30
CA LEU A 272 17.58 -16.71 14.07
C LEU A 272 16.97 -17.11 15.42
N SER A 273 17.31 -16.36 16.46
CA SER A 273 16.64 -16.52 17.74
C SER A 273 15.16 -16.18 17.58
N GLU A 274 14.27 -16.72 18.44
CA GLU A 274 12.85 -16.37 18.41
C GLU A 274 12.62 -14.86 18.60
N GLU A 275 13.48 -14.21 19.39
CA GLU A 275 13.46 -12.76 19.60
C GLU A 275 13.84 -11.99 18.33
N ASP A 276 14.89 -12.43 17.62
CA ASP A 276 15.29 -11.81 16.36
C ASP A 276 14.27 -12.04 15.24
N GLU A 277 13.64 -13.21 15.19
CA GLU A 277 12.54 -13.50 14.25
C GLU A 277 11.33 -12.59 14.51
N ALA A 278 10.97 -12.39 15.79
CA ALA A 278 9.88 -11.48 16.16
C ALA A 278 10.19 -10.02 15.76
N ARG A 279 11.41 -9.55 16.04
CA ARG A 279 11.88 -8.22 15.63
C ARG A 279 11.91 -8.06 14.11
N LEU A 280 12.32 -9.10 13.39
CA LEU A 280 12.34 -9.12 11.93
C LEU A 280 10.93 -9.00 11.36
N LEU A 281 9.97 -9.76 11.88
CA LEU A 281 8.57 -9.70 11.43
C LEU A 281 7.93 -8.33 11.68
N GLU A 282 8.22 -7.69 12.81
CA GLU A 282 7.76 -6.34 13.12
C GLU A 282 8.35 -5.32 12.14
N GLU A 283 9.66 -5.38 11.90
CA GLU A 283 10.36 -4.46 11.00
C GLU A 283 9.98 -4.69 9.54
N GLU A 284 9.84 -5.94 9.09
CA GLU A 284 9.31 -6.32 7.78
C GLU A 284 7.92 -5.70 7.57
N SER A 285 7.03 -5.88 8.55
CA SER A 285 5.68 -5.33 8.50
C SER A 285 5.70 -3.80 8.42
N ARG A 286 6.57 -3.14 9.18
CA ARG A 286 6.73 -1.68 9.16
C ARG A 286 7.21 -1.18 7.80
N VAL A 287 8.26 -1.79 7.25
CA VAL A 287 8.85 -1.43 5.96
C VAL A 287 7.87 -1.67 4.82
N PHE A 288 7.23 -2.84 4.82
CA PHE A 288 6.22 -3.18 3.82
C PHE A 288 5.08 -2.16 3.82
N ARG A 289 4.63 -1.76 5.01
CA ARG A 289 3.56 -0.76 5.16
C ARG A 289 3.99 0.64 4.73
N ASP A 290 5.23 1.04 4.99
CA ASP A 290 5.77 2.32 4.47
C ASP A 290 5.84 2.32 2.94
N LEU A 291 6.36 1.23 2.36
CA LEU A 291 6.43 1.03 0.91
C LEU A 291 5.05 1.21 0.26
N MET A 292 4.03 0.54 0.81
CA MET A 292 2.65 0.56 0.31
C MET A 292 1.91 1.88 0.48
N SER A 293 2.37 2.77 1.37
CA SER A 293 1.68 4.04 1.64
C SER A 293 2.38 5.27 1.07
N SER A 294 3.70 5.20 0.90
CA SER A 294 4.53 6.38 0.58
C SER A 294 5.31 6.25 -0.72
N HIS A 295 5.56 5.04 -1.23
CA HIS A 295 6.58 4.79 -2.27
C HIS A 295 6.03 4.04 -3.49
N HIS A 296 4.92 4.52 -4.08
CA HIS A 296 4.25 3.85 -5.21
C HIS A 296 5.14 3.70 -6.45
N LYS A 297 5.99 4.68 -6.75
CA LYS A 297 6.93 4.59 -7.88
C LYS A 297 8.00 3.51 -7.65
N ALA A 298 8.53 3.43 -6.42
CA ALA A 298 9.42 2.34 -6.04
C ALA A 298 8.74 0.97 -6.20
N ILE A 299 7.45 0.85 -5.87
CA ILE A 299 6.70 -0.39 -6.10
C ILE A 299 6.69 -0.76 -7.58
N ASP A 300 6.42 0.18 -8.48
CA ASP A 300 6.40 -0.10 -9.92
C ASP A 300 7.75 -0.63 -10.43
N GLU A 301 8.85 0.00 -10.03
CA GLU A 301 10.19 -0.47 -10.39
C GLU A 301 10.50 -1.87 -9.83
N LEU A 302 10.19 -2.11 -8.55
CA LEU A 302 10.38 -3.42 -7.92
C LEU A 302 9.55 -4.52 -8.61
N ARG A 303 8.34 -4.20 -9.07
CA ARG A 303 7.49 -5.12 -9.85
C ARG A 303 8.08 -5.43 -11.21
N ILE A 304 8.56 -4.41 -11.93
CA ILE A 304 9.22 -4.59 -13.23
C ILE A 304 10.44 -5.50 -13.10
N MET A 305 11.20 -5.36 -12.01
CA MET A 305 12.38 -6.18 -11.75
C MET A 305 12.07 -7.61 -11.30
N GLY A 306 10.91 -7.82 -10.67
CA GLY A 306 10.44 -9.12 -10.21
C GLY A 306 11.48 -9.81 -9.31
N PRO A 307 11.91 -11.05 -9.63
CA PRO A 307 12.90 -11.77 -8.82
C PRO A 307 14.26 -11.06 -8.66
N ASN A 308 14.62 -10.16 -9.57
CA ASN A 308 15.90 -9.43 -9.48
C ASN A 308 15.87 -8.29 -8.45
N ALA A 309 14.68 -7.90 -7.97
CA ALA A 309 14.52 -6.86 -6.97
C ALA A 309 15.31 -7.17 -5.67
N GLU A 310 15.37 -8.45 -5.28
CA GLU A 310 16.13 -8.90 -4.11
C GLU A 310 17.62 -8.56 -4.21
N LYS A 311 18.26 -8.90 -5.33
CA LYS A 311 19.68 -8.62 -5.55
C LYS A 311 19.96 -7.12 -5.51
N LEU A 312 19.05 -6.33 -6.07
CA LEU A 312 19.19 -4.89 -6.08
C LEU A 312 19.06 -4.30 -4.69
N ILE A 313 18.10 -4.74 -3.87
CA ILE A 313 17.97 -4.28 -2.48
C ILE A 313 19.23 -4.62 -1.69
N HIS A 314 19.79 -5.82 -1.87
CA HIS A 314 21.08 -6.17 -1.26
C HIS A 314 22.22 -5.24 -1.67
N LEU A 315 22.23 -4.79 -2.93
CA LEU A 315 23.22 -3.85 -3.44
C LEU A 315 23.03 -2.45 -2.88
N VAL A 316 21.79 -1.94 -2.86
CA VAL A 316 21.50 -0.52 -2.57
C VAL A 316 21.23 -0.24 -1.10
N ALA A 317 20.74 -1.20 -0.31
CA ALA A 317 20.46 -0.99 1.11
C ALA A 317 21.69 -0.56 1.93
N PRO A 318 22.88 -1.18 1.75
CA PRO A 318 24.11 -0.75 2.42
C PRO A 318 24.56 0.67 2.06
N VAL A 319 24.17 1.15 0.88
CA VAL A 319 24.61 2.42 0.32
C VAL A 319 23.67 3.56 0.73
N PHE A 320 22.36 3.33 0.65
CA PHE A 320 21.34 4.36 0.84
C PHE A 320 20.63 4.30 2.20
N GLY A 321 20.75 3.20 2.95
CA GLY A 321 20.14 3.04 4.26
C GLY A 321 18.63 3.28 4.23
N ASP A 322 18.12 4.18 5.08
CA ASP A 322 16.70 4.55 5.14
C ASP A 322 16.18 5.26 3.88
N ARG A 323 17.07 5.78 3.02
CA ARG A 323 16.70 6.46 1.77
C ARG A 323 16.67 5.53 0.56
N ILE A 324 16.67 4.22 0.78
CA ILE A 324 16.68 3.21 -0.28
C ILE A 324 15.52 3.41 -1.27
N TRP A 325 14.31 3.69 -0.80
CA TRP A 325 13.13 3.81 -1.67
C TRP A 325 13.23 5.02 -2.60
N ALA A 326 13.88 6.10 -2.15
CA ALA A 326 14.07 7.30 -2.96
C ALA A 326 14.98 7.07 -4.18
N ILE A 327 15.86 6.06 -4.18
CA ILE A 327 16.65 5.74 -5.37
C ILE A 327 15.81 5.07 -6.46
N PHE A 328 14.74 4.37 -6.09
CA PHE A 328 13.81 3.76 -7.05
C PHE A 328 12.89 4.79 -7.70
N ASP A 329 12.75 5.99 -7.11
CA ASP A 329 12.03 7.11 -7.72
C ASP A 329 12.86 7.84 -8.79
N ASP A 330 14.16 7.51 -8.92
CA ASP A 330 15.12 8.12 -9.84
C ASP A 330 15.72 7.05 -10.78
N PRO A 331 15.08 6.74 -11.93
CA PRO A 331 15.55 5.69 -12.84
C PRO A 331 16.97 5.92 -13.36
N ALA A 332 17.36 7.18 -13.57
CA ALA A 332 18.71 7.53 -14.01
C ALA A 332 19.73 7.27 -12.90
N GLY A 333 19.43 7.72 -11.68
CA GLY A 333 20.22 7.44 -10.49
C GLY A 333 20.36 5.93 -10.23
N LEU A 334 19.26 5.19 -10.32
CA LEU A 334 19.27 3.74 -10.12
C LEU A 334 20.14 3.02 -11.15
N ARG A 335 20.02 3.41 -12.43
CA ARG A 335 20.87 2.90 -13.51
C ARG A 335 22.34 3.17 -13.22
N ASN A 336 22.69 4.36 -12.74
CA ASN A 336 24.06 4.70 -12.38
C ASN A 336 24.60 3.81 -11.24
N VAL A 337 23.82 3.59 -10.20
CA VAL A 337 24.20 2.69 -9.09
C VAL A 337 24.43 1.27 -9.57
N VAL A 338 23.51 0.72 -10.40
CA VAL A 338 23.62 -0.64 -10.95
C VAL A 338 24.86 -0.82 -11.82
N ASN A 339 25.27 0.22 -12.55
CA ASN A 339 26.47 0.19 -13.39
C ASN A 339 27.75 0.61 -12.64
N THR A 340 27.65 1.00 -11.37
CA THR A 340 28.82 1.32 -10.55
C THR A 340 29.47 0.01 -10.08
N PRO A 341 30.78 -0.19 -10.27
CA PRO A 341 31.47 -1.39 -9.81
C PRO A 341 31.26 -1.61 -8.30
N GLU A 342 30.87 -2.83 -7.89
CA GLU A 342 30.44 -3.11 -6.52
C GLU A 342 31.50 -2.75 -5.46
N HIS A 343 32.79 -2.93 -5.80
CA HIS A 343 33.89 -2.61 -4.89
C HIS A 343 34.06 -1.09 -4.66
N LEU A 344 33.51 -0.22 -5.51
CA LEU A 344 33.53 1.24 -5.36
C LEU A 344 32.30 1.77 -4.63
N LEU A 345 31.20 1.02 -4.57
CA LEU A 345 29.97 1.44 -3.89
C LEU A 345 30.20 1.86 -2.42
N PRO A 346 31.02 1.17 -1.60
CA PRO A 346 31.29 1.63 -0.24
C PRO A 346 32.04 2.97 -0.17
N ALA A 347 32.93 3.25 -1.13
CA ALA A 347 33.70 4.49 -1.17
C ALA A 347 32.82 5.67 -1.63
N LEU A 348 31.99 5.44 -2.64
CA LEU A 348 31.06 6.44 -3.18
C LEU A 348 29.86 6.68 -2.26
N GLY A 349 29.36 5.66 -1.58
CA GLY A 349 28.12 5.73 -0.84
C GLY A 349 26.97 6.24 -1.73
N PRO A 350 26.07 7.10 -1.20
CA PRO A 350 24.95 7.64 -1.97
C PRO A 350 25.33 8.39 -3.26
N PHE A 351 26.59 8.83 -3.41
CA PHE A 351 27.05 9.52 -4.61
C PHE A 351 27.17 8.62 -5.85
N SER A 352 27.13 7.30 -5.67
CA SER A 352 27.08 6.32 -6.76
C SER A 352 25.93 6.58 -7.74
N ARG A 353 24.83 7.21 -7.30
CA ARG A 353 23.74 7.65 -8.19
C ARG A 353 24.15 8.69 -9.24
N TYR A 354 25.27 9.37 -9.06
CA TYR A 354 25.76 10.40 -9.98
C TYR A 354 26.88 9.89 -10.89
N VAL A 355 27.38 8.66 -10.67
CA VAL A 355 28.46 8.08 -11.46
C VAL A 355 27.89 7.50 -12.74
N THR A 356 28.12 8.17 -13.86
CA THR A 356 27.63 7.70 -15.17
C THR A 356 28.32 6.40 -15.58
N PRO A 357 27.72 5.58 -16.46
CA PRO A 357 28.36 4.35 -16.96
C PRO A 357 29.74 4.59 -17.59
N GLU A 358 29.95 5.71 -18.26
CA GLU A 358 31.23 6.11 -18.85
C GLU A 358 32.29 6.38 -17.78
N LEU A 359 31.88 7.00 -16.67
CA LEU A 359 32.77 7.24 -15.53
C LEU A 359 33.11 5.93 -14.82
N SER A 360 32.14 5.03 -14.63
CA SER A 360 32.38 3.67 -14.15
C SER A 360 33.37 2.91 -15.01
N ALA A 361 33.24 2.98 -16.33
CA ALA A 361 34.18 2.36 -17.27
C ALA A 361 35.60 2.94 -17.14
N THR A 362 35.71 4.25 -16.89
CA THR A 362 37.00 4.90 -16.61
C THR A 362 37.63 4.35 -15.33
N PHE A 363 36.86 4.22 -14.25
CA PHE A 363 37.39 3.72 -12.98
C PHE A 363 37.87 2.25 -13.07
N LEU A 364 37.22 1.43 -13.89
CA LEU A 364 37.65 0.05 -14.15
C LEU A 364 38.99 -0.05 -14.88
N GLN A 365 39.46 1.00 -15.56
CA GLN A 365 40.76 1.02 -16.23
C GLN A 365 41.94 1.26 -15.27
N MET A 366 41.66 1.59 -14.01
CA MET A 366 42.69 1.70 -12.97
C MET A 366 43.22 0.30 -12.64
N ASN A 367 44.54 0.11 -12.66
CA ASN A 367 45.16 -1.18 -12.34
C ASN A 367 45.01 -1.51 -10.85
N ASP A 368 45.17 -0.50 -9.98
CA ASP A 368 45.02 -0.63 -8.54
C ASP A 368 43.66 -0.08 -8.09
N GLN A 369 42.78 -1.01 -7.69
CA GLN A 369 41.42 -0.69 -7.25
C GLN A 369 41.39 0.02 -5.89
N GLU A 370 42.43 -0.09 -5.07
CA GLU A 370 42.50 0.60 -3.78
C GLU A 370 42.81 2.09 -3.96
N ILE A 371 43.65 2.44 -4.94
CA ILE A 371 43.94 3.85 -5.29
C ILE A 371 42.64 4.59 -5.62
N ILE A 372 41.82 4.04 -6.51
CA ILE A 372 40.59 4.72 -6.93
C ILE A 372 39.57 4.81 -5.79
N LYS A 373 39.44 3.78 -4.93
CA LYS A 373 38.59 3.86 -3.73
C LYS A 373 39.03 5.02 -2.82
N ASP A 374 40.33 5.15 -2.60
CA ASP A 374 40.88 6.21 -1.75
C ASP A 374 40.71 7.59 -2.39
N ILE A 375 40.93 7.74 -3.71
CA ILE A 375 40.66 9.00 -4.43
C ILE A 375 39.18 9.39 -4.30
N LEU A 376 38.25 8.46 -4.51
CA LEU A 376 36.81 8.73 -4.39
C LEU A 376 36.40 9.07 -2.96
N ARG A 377 37.01 8.41 -1.97
CA ARG A 377 36.83 8.75 -0.54
C ARG A 377 37.34 10.17 -0.26
N PHE A 378 38.54 10.52 -0.73
CA PHE A 378 39.10 11.86 -0.54
C PHE A 378 38.28 12.93 -1.24
N GLY A 379 37.72 12.64 -2.42
CA GLY A 379 36.82 13.56 -3.13
C GLY A 379 35.60 13.89 -2.27
N ARG A 380 34.97 12.87 -1.70
CA ARG A 380 33.84 13.02 -0.77
C ARG A 380 34.19 13.80 0.50
N GLU A 381 35.40 13.67 1.02
CA GLU A 381 35.88 14.42 2.19
C GLU A 381 36.24 15.87 1.86
N THR A 382 36.66 16.15 0.63
CA THR A 382 37.20 17.45 0.22
C THR A 382 36.13 18.40 -0.31
N PHE A 383 35.15 17.89 -1.05
CA PHE A 383 34.14 18.70 -1.71
C PHE A 383 32.85 18.78 -0.88
N LYS A 384 32.09 19.87 -1.06
CA LYS A 384 30.72 19.93 -0.58
C LYS A 384 29.85 18.93 -1.36
N GLU A 385 28.80 18.41 -0.73
CA GLU A 385 27.93 17.39 -1.31
C GLU A 385 27.42 17.75 -2.72
N ALA A 386 26.88 18.97 -2.90
CA ALA A 386 26.39 19.42 -4.20
C ALA A 386 27.50 19.55 -5.27
N GLU A 387 28.69 20.01 -4.87
CA GLU A 387 29.83 20.13 -5.78
C GLU A 387 30.34 18.77 -6.21
N TYR A 388 30.44 17.81 -5.28
CA TYR A 388 30.93 16.47 -5.60
C TYR A 388 29.96 15.73 -6.52
N ALA A 389 28.65 15.81 -6.23
CA ALA A 389 27.62 15.27 -7.11
C ALA A 389 27.70 15.86 -8.52
N PHE A 390 27.87 17.18 -8.62
CA PHE A 390 28.08 17.86 -9.90
C PHE A 390 29.31 17.31 -10.64
N TYR A 391 30.47 17.21 -9.97
CA TYR A 391 31.70 16.72 -10.61
C TYR A 391 31.66 15.25 -11.07
N LEU A 392 30.81 14.42 -10.46
CA LEU A 392 30.62 13.03 -10.87
C LEU A 392 29.65 12.90 -12.05
N SER A 393 28.68 13.81 -12.16
CA SER A 393 27.62 13.76 -13.18
C SER A 393 27.87 14.62 -14.43
N ASP A 394 28.71 15.66 -14.32
CA ASP A 394 28.95 16.60 -15.42
C ASP A 394 29.92 16.01 -16.47
N SER A 395 29.44 15.89 -17.70
CA SER A 395 30.21 15.41 -18.85
C SER A 395 31.44 16.27 -19.14
N SER A 396 31.42 17.57 -18.79
CA SER A 396 32.59 18.45 -18.94
C SER A 396 33.75 18.06 -18.01
N ARG A 397 33.48 17.30 -16.95
CA ARG A 397 34.48 16.80 -16.00
C ARG A 397 35.01 15.43 -16.34
N LEU A 398 34.36 14.70 -17.26
CA LEU A 398 34.79 13.39 -17.71
C LEU A 398 36.26 13.36 -18.19
N PRO A 399 36.78 14.34 -18.97
CA PRO A 399 38.19 14.33 -19.39
C PRO A 399 39.18 14.32 -18.22
N VAL A 400 38.84 14.97 -17.10
CA VAL A 400 39.66 14.98 -15.90
C VAL A 400 39.67 13.59 -15.26
N TRP A 401 38.51 12.97 -15.12
CA TRP A 401 38.42 11.60 -14.61
C TRP A 401 39.11 10.58 -15.51
N SER A 402 38.97 10.70 -16.84
CA SER A 402 39.61 9.83 -17.82
C SER A 402 41.13 9.97 -17.88
N SER A 403 41.71 11.01 -17.29
CA SER A 403 43.17 11.14 -17.13
C SER A 403 43.74 10.28 -16.00
N LEU A 404 42.90 9.81 -15.06
CA LEU A 404 43.35 9.07 -13.88
C LEU A 404 44.12 7.79 -14.21
N PRO A 405 43.66 6.89 -15.11
CA PRO A 405 44.38 5.67 -15.42
C PRO A 405 45.80 5.95 -15.91
N GLN A 406 45.98 6.94 -16.81
CA GLN A 406 47.31 7.32 -17.29
C GLN A 406 48.20 7.86 -16.17
N LYS A 407 47.63 8.69 -15.28
CA LYS A 407 48.37 9.31 -14.16
C LYS A 407 48.82 8.29 -13.11
N PHE A 408 47.97 7.32 -12.77
CA PHE A 408 48.21 6.42 -11.65
C PHE A 408 48.73 5.03 -12.04
N ASN A 409 48.40 4.50 -13.22
CA ASN A 409 48.85 3.15 -13.61
C ASN A 409 50.36 3.07 -13.89
N ASN A 410 50.97 4.16 -14.38
CA ASN A 410 52.37 4.17 -14.80
C ASN A 410 53.30 4.87 -13.81
N ASN A 411 52.81 5.89 -13.10
CA ASN A 411 53.68 6.85 -12.41
C ASN A 411 53.59 6.79 -10.87
N PHE A 412 52.64 6.04 -10.30
CA PHE A 412 52.41 6.05 -8.86
C PHE A 412 52.43 4.62 -8.27
N LYS A 413 53.38 4.34 -7.39
CA LYS A 413 53.44 3.07 -6.65
C LYS A 413 52.76 3.25 -5.29
N TYR A 414 51.53 2.77 -5.15
CA TYR A 414 50.76 2.85 -3.90
C TYR A 414 50.88 1.57 -3.09
N GLN A 415 51.11 1.68 -1.78
CA GLN A 415 51.04 0.56 -0.84
C GLN A 415 50.33 1.02 0.44
N ARG A 416 49.03 0.71 0.54
CA ARG A 416 48.14 1.19 1.62
C ARG A 416 48.68 0.90 3.05
N ASP A 417 49.31 -0.27 3.24
CA ASP A 417 49.74 -0.77 4.55
C ASP A 417 51.27 -0.89 4.71
N ALA A 418 52.06 -0.12 3.96
CA ALA A 418 53.53 -0.18 4.06
C ALA A 418 54.00 0.19 5.49
N LEU A 419 54.45 -0.82 6.25
CA LEU A 419 55.03 -0.67 7.58
C LEU A 419 56.40 0.00 7.49
N LYS A 420 56.51 1.21 8.03
CA LYS A 420 57.74 1.88 8.51
C LYS A 420 59.01 1.56 7.71
N SER A 421 59.13 2.09 6.49
CA SER A 421 60.42 2.67 6.10
C SER A 421 60.39 4.15 6.49
N GLY A 422 61.53 4.83 6.63
CA GLY A 422 61.64 6.22 7.11
C GLY A 422 60.94 7.31 6.26
N LEU A 423 60.03 6.92 5.38
CA LEU A 423 59.18 7.75 4.53
C LEU A 423 57.72 7.56 4.99
N VAL A 424 57.24 8.46 5.85
CA VAL A 424 55.87 8.39 6.36
C VAL A 424 54.89 8.98 5.34
N ARG A 425 54.01 8.12 4.77
CA ARG A 425 52.60 8.36 4.30
C ARG A 425 52.27 8.27 2.78
N ASN A 426 52.13 7.04 2.27
CA ASN A 426 51.45 6.77 0.98
C ASN A 426 50.04 7.39 0.90
N GLU A 427 49.30 7.49 2.00
CA GLU A 427 47.98 8.13 2.02
C GLU A 427 48.05 9.66 1.87
N MET A 428 49.02 10.33 2.53
CA MET A 428 49.17 11.79 2.38
C MET A 428 49.72 12.16 1.00
N ASP A 429 50.63 11.35 0.45
CA ASP A 429 51.12 11.53 -0.90
C ASP A 429 49.97 11.38 -1.90
N LEU A 430 49.15 10.34 -1.74
CA LEU A 430 47.95 10.16 -2.55
C LEU A 430 46.96 11.32 -2.38
N ARG A 431 46.73 11.83 -1.16
CA ARG A 431 45.90 13.03 -0.92
C ARG A 431 46.46 14.26 -1.62
N THR A 432 47.79 14.46 -1.63
CA THR A 432 48.44 15.60 -2.28
C THR A 432 48.28 15.51 -3.80
N VAL A 433 48.54 14.34 -4.39
CA VAL A 433 48.36 14.11 -5.82
C VAL A 433 46.88 14.21 -6.24
N ALA A 434 45.97 13.68 -5.40
CA ALA A 434 44.53 13.81 -5.58
C ALA A 434 44.08 15.27 -5.46
N GLY A 435 44.72 16.09 -4.62
CA GLY A 435 44.48 17.53 -4.54
C GLY A 435 44.64 18.24 -5.89
N GLY A 436 45.65 17.86 -6.68
CA GLY A 436 45.81 18.38 -8.05
C GLY A 436 44.71 17.92 -9.01
N VAL A 437 44.21 16.68 -8.86
CA VAL A 437 43.03 16.19 -9.59
C VAL A 437 41.79 16.98 -9.18
N PHE A 438 41.61 17.24 -7.90
CA PHE A 438 40.46 17.96 -7.37
C PHE A 438 40.44 19.42 -7.84
N GLU A 439 41.60 20.05 -7.96
CA GLU A 439 41.70 21.37 -8.56
C GLU A 439 41.40 21.33 -10.07
N SER A 440 41.86 20.30 -10.77
CA SER A 440 41.48 20.05 -12.17
C SER A 440 39.96 19.88 -12.34
N LEU A 441 39.29 19.20 -11.39
CA LEU A 441 37.83 19.06 -11.37
C LEU A 441 37.11 20.38 -11.12
N ARG A 442 37.63 21.26 -10.26
CA ARG A 442 37.06 22.61 -10.09
C ARG A 442 37.12 23.41 -11.39
N GLN A 443 38.28 23.37 -12.05
CA GLN A 443 38.54 24.16 -13.25
C GLN A 443 37.98 23.53 -14.54
N GLY A 444 37.63 22.24 -14.53
CA GLY A 444 37.13 21.52 -15.71
C GLY A 444 38.18 21.26 -16.78
N LYS A 445 39.46 21.28 -16.42
CA LYS A 445 40.59 21.02 -17.33
C LYS A 445 41.67 20.22 -16.62
N VAL A 446 42.36 19.35 -17.35
CA VAL A 446 43.50 18.58 -16.83
C VAL A 446 44.67 19.53 -16.64
N LEU A 447 45.16 19.66 -15.40
CA LEU A 447 46.33 20.47 -15.04
C LEU A 447 47.64 19.67 -15.06
#